data_AF-A0A839S6X8-F1
#
_entry.id   AF-A0A839S6X8-F1
#
_cell.length_a   1.000
_cell.length_b   1.000
_cell.length_c   1.000
_cell.angle_alpha   90.00
_cell.angle_beta   90.00
_cell.angle_gamma   90.00
#
_symmetry.space_group_name_H-M   'P 1'
#
loop_
_entity.id
_entity.type
_entity.pdbx_description
1 polymer ?
#
loop_
_entity_poly.entity_id
_entity_poly.type
_entity_poly.pdbx_seq_one_letter_code
_entity_poly.pdbx_strand_id
1 'polypeptide(L)'
;MVFELDQEVESARRIDAANGYWDKRPAAEWRQIDFAHDPSDRELFGMTELQSRLSRQGWDNQGNGATMAALACRGLITRGSRGTALGQMYTVALTRAGRAAARAGTSLTTGSARKAPLGHRAWEVLALLWSCDQEGTRLNWGRSSTIDRVLIDKNNPPLARRLEWYAGYEITDAGREFYREHYAAHTAAHPDVRAPHPDGAEADPWPARVDEILVEHQHHYRALRTAWHEARAVQQLAEAELATAEPEPDPVLPGEIAQLAHDRHSLRQDTAQQRSQLAAEHVATIGQHALRAARGYAACALGVFNAAVAGADPRENLTPPAHSDSWDESRLAPPAETGIHALDTDVAKLHAAAVGAPKRRRGPAPKPRTRGRAATTEEEPPGSNLVALADALRDHAAGGTLLRRLHPAT
;
A
#
# COMPACT_ATOMS: atom_id res chain seq x y z
N MET A 1 7.52 -12.73 -11.26
CA MET A 1 8.08 -13.95 -10.62
C MET A 1 9.48 -14.37 -11.09
N VAL A 2 9.69 -15.07 -12.21
CA VAL A 2 11.07 -15.44 -12.65
C VAL A 2 11.94 -14.20 -12.86
N PHE A 3 11.35 -13.12 -13.39
CA PHE A 3 12.00 -11.82 -13.54
C PHE A 3 12.34 -11.15 -12.20
N GLU A 4 11.46 -11.21 -11.20
CA GLU A 4 11.74 -10.65 -9.87
C GLU A 4 12.92 -11.36 -9.21
N LEU A 5 12.96 -12.70 -9.26
CA LEU A 5 14.07 -13.48 -8.74
C LEU A 5 15.40 -13.18 -9.47
N ASP A 6 15.38 -13.04 -10.80
CA ASP A 6 16.56 -12.59 -11.56
C ASP A 6 17.02 -11.19 -11.13
N GLN A 7 16.08 -10.26 -10.87
CA GLN A 7 16.40 -8.91 -10.39
C GLN A 7 16.91 -8.88 -8.95
N GLU A 8 16.39 -9.72 -8.06
CA GLU A 8 16.87 -9.85 -6.68
C GLU A 8 18.30 -10.39 -6.64
N VAL A 9 18.58 -11.45 -7.39
CA VAL A 9 19.94 -12.00 -7.50
C VAL A 9 20.90 -10.95 -8.08
N GLU A 10 20.46 -10.20 -9.10
CA GLU A 10 21.25 -9.09 -9.66
C GLU A 10 21.49 -7.96 -8.64
N SER A 11 20.49 -7.65 -7.81
CA SER A 11 20.60 -6.60 -6.78
C SER A 11 21.56 -7.01 -5.65
N ALA A 12 21.47 -8.26 -5.17
CA ALA A 12 22.37 -8.81 -4.16
C ALA A 12 23.82 -8.77 -4.67
N ARG A 13 24.04 -9.12 -5.94
CA ARG A 13 25.36 -9.03 -6.57
C ARG A 13 25.93 -7.63 -6.64
N ARG A 14 25.09 -6.62 -6.91
CA ARG A 14 25.54 -5.22 -6.89
C ARG A 14 25.93 -4.78 -5.48
N ILE A 15 25.21 -5.25 -4.46
CA ILE A 15 25.54 -4.99 -3.04
C ILE A 15 26.87 -5.65 -2.68
N ASP A 16 27.05 -6.94 -3.00
CA ASP A 16 28.31 -7.67 -2.75
C ASP A 16 29.51 -7.00 -3.45
N ALA A 17 29.33 -6.59 -4.70
CA ALA A 17 30.34 -5.86 -5.46
C ALA A 17 30.67 -4.50 -4.85
N ALA A 18 29.66 -3.76 -4.38
CA ALA A 18 29.86 -2.49 -3.66
C ALA A 18 30.61 -2.70 -2.33
N ASN A 19 30.45 -3.86 -1.69
CA ASN A 19 31.17 -4.27 -0.49
C ASN A 19 32.55 -4.89 -0.78
N GLY A 20 32.99 -4.91 -2.05
CA GLY A 20 34.31 -5.40 -2.46
C GLY A 20 34.40 -6.91 -2.74
N TYR A 21 33.29 -7.64 -2.63
CA TYR A 21 33.22 -9.07 -2.96
C TYR A 21 32.87 -9.29 -4.43
N TRP A 22 33.90 -9.41 -5.26
CA TRP A 22 33.76 -9.63 -6.70
C TRP A 22 33.80 -11.11 -7.05
N ASP A 23 32.65 -11.68 -7.40
CA ASP A 23 32.58 -13.02 -7.98
C ASP A 23 32.66 -12.94 -9.51
N LYS A 24 33.66 -13.62 -10.07
CA LYS A 24 34.04 -13.61 -11.50
C LYS A 24 33.18 -14.53 -12.37
N ARG A 25 32.23 -15.28 -11.80
CA ARG A 25 31.37 -16.18 -12.58
C ARG A 25 30.56 -15.42 -13.64
N PRO A 26 30.46 -15.94 -14.88
CA PRO A 26 29.64 -15.35 -15.92
C PRO A 26 28.18 -15.16 -15.50
N ALA A 27 27.54 -14.10 -16.00
CA ALA A 27 26.12 -13.82 -15.73
C ALA A 27 25.17 -14.95 -16.11
N ALA A 28 25.54 -15.78 -17.08
CA ALA A 28 24.74 -16.94 -17.47
C ALA A 28 24.68 -18.03 -16.39
N GLU A 29 25.67 -18.09 -15.49
CA GLU A 29 25.75 -19.11 -14.44
C GLU A 29 25.01 -18.68 -13.18
N TRP A 30 25.28 -17.47 -12.68
CA TRP A 30 24.66 -17.02 -11.42
C TRP A 30 23.22 -16.53 -11.58
N ARG A 31 22.73 -16.31 -12.81
CA ARG A 31 21.32 -15.99 -13.08
C ARG A 31 20.42 -17.21 -13.26
N GLN A 32 20.95 -18.41 -13.05
CA GLN A 32 20.13 -19.63 -13.06
C GLN A 32 19.29 -19.69 -11.78
N ILE A 33 17.99 -19.86 -11.94
CA ILE A 33 17.02 -19.96 -10.85
C ILE A 33 16.60 -21.43 -10.73
N ASP A 34 16.74 -21.98 -9.53
CA ASP A 34 16.31 -23.34 -9.22
C ASP A 34 14.78 -23.45 -9.35
N PHE A 35 14.31 -24.38 -10.18
CA PHE A 35 12.89 -24.58 -10.49
C PHE A 35 12.33 -25.82 -9.80
N ALA A 36 12.92 -27.00 -10.02
CA ALA A 36 12.41 -28.25 -9.47
C ALA A 36 13.52 -29.30 -9.33
N HIS A 37 13.40 -30.16 -8.32
CA HIS A 37 14.29 -31.30 -8.10
C HIS A 37 13.68 -32.60 -8.67
N ASP A 38 14.54 -33.49 -9.16
CA ASP A 38 14.22 -34.86 -9.59
C ASP A 38 15.14 -35.86 -8.84
N PRO A 39 14.60 -36.79 -8.03
CA PRO A 39 13.17 -37.05 -7.81
C PRO A 39 12.46 -35.89 -7.11
N SER A 40 11.20 -35.66 -7.49
CA SER A 40 10.36 -34.59 -6.98
C SER A 40 9.72 -34.96 -5.63
N ASP A 41 10.55 -35.23 -4.63
CA ASP A 41 10.11 -35.50 -3.26
C ASP A 41 10.20 -34.22 -2.40
N ARG A 42 9.05 -33.65 -2.07
CA ARG A 42 8.97 -32.40 -1.30
C ARG A 42 9.32 -32.60 0.18
N GLU A 43 9.15 -33.80 0.72
CA GLU A 43 9.50 -34.08 2.12
C GLU A 43 11.02 -34.20 2.27
N LEU A 44 11.70 -34.68 1.23
CA LEU A 44 13.15 -34.86 1.23
C LEU A 44 13.94 -33.61 0.82
N PHE A 45 13.45 -32.83 -0.17
CA PHE A 45 14.19 -31.72 -0.77
C PHE A 45 13.62 -30.33 -0.47
N GLY A 46 12.43 -30.24 0.12
CA GLY A 46 11.71 -28.98 0.31
C GLY A 46 11.24 -28.34 -0.99
N MET A 47 10.86 -27.06 -0.92
CA MET A 47 10.47 -26.26 -2.09
C MET A 47 11.61 -25.32 -2.50
N THR A 48 11.83 -25.17 -3.81
CA THR A 48 12.68 -24.09 -4.31
C THR A 48 12.05 -22.73 -4.01
N GLU A 49 12.84 -21.64 -4.03
CA GLU A 49 12.30 -20.29 -3.81
C GLU A 49 11.25 -19.93 -4.88
N LEU A 50 11.48 -20.33 -6.14
CA LEU A 50 10.52 -20.15 -7.22
C LEU A 50 9.21 -20.91 -6.95
N GLN A 51 9.28 -22.17 -6.49
CA GLN A 51 8.10 -22.95 -6.10
C GLN A 51 7.38 -22.35 -4.90
N SER A 52 8.13 -21.89 -3.90
CA SER A 52 7.58 -21.27 -2.69
C SER A 52 6.79 -20.01 -3.02
N ARG A 53 7.28 -19.18 -3.94
CA ARG A 53 6.55 -17.99 -4.41
C ARG A 53 5.33 -18.34 -5.25
N LEU A 54 5.44 -19.35 -6.12
CA LEU A 54 4.29 -19.81 -6.92
C LEU A 54 3.19 -20.32 -5.99
N SER A 55 3.56 -21.07 -4.96
CA SER A 55 2.64 -21.60 -3.95
C SER A 55 1.93 -20.48 -3.17
N ARG A 56 2.67 -19.44 -2.73
CA ARG A 56 2.07 -18.27 -2.05
C ARG A 56 1.04 -17.53 -2.92
N GLN A 57 1.18 -17.57 -4.25
CA GLN A 57 0.22 -16.99 -5.20
C GLN A 57 -0.91 -17.95 -5.58
N GLY A 58 -0.97 -19.15 -4.97
CA GLY A 58 -1.97 -20.17 -5.27
C GLY A 58 -1.71 -20.95 -6.56
N TRP A 59 -0.51 -20.86 -7.13
CA TRP A 59 -0.09 -21.54 -8.37
C TRP A 59 0.71 -22.81 -8.09
N ASP A 60 0.34 -23.55 -7.04
CA ASP A 60 0.91 -24.86 -6.73
C ASP A 60 0.18 -25.95 -7.51
N ASN A 61 0.41 -26.02 -8.83
CA ASN A 61 -0.19 -27.05 -9.69
C ASN A 61 0.86 -27.80 -10.52
N GLN A 62 0.48 -29.01 -10.97
CA GLN A 62 1.24 -29.83 -11.92
C GLN A 62 1.46 -29.13 -13.29
N GLY A 63 0.84 -27.97 -13.53
CA GLY A 63 0.91 -27.19 -14.77
C GLY A 63 2.15 -26.29 -14.91
N ASN A 64 2.93 -26.08 -13.83
CA ASN A 64 4.11 -25.22 -13.87
C ASN A 64 5.16 -25.68 -14.89
N GLY A 65 5.30 -26.98 -15.10
CA GLY A 65 6.19 -27.54 -16.13
C GLY A 65 5.79 -27.15 -17.56
N ALA A 66 4.49 -27.15 -17.85
CA ALA A 66 3.96 -26.77 -19.17
C ALA A 66 4.14 -25.27 -19.44
N THR A 67 3.94 -24.41 -18.42
CA THR A 67 4.21 -22.97 -18.53
C THR A 67 5.69 -22.69 -18.80
N MET A 68 6.61 -23.36 -18.08
CA MET A 68 8.05 -23.21 -18.33
C MET A 68 8.44 -23.73 -19.72
N ALA A 69 7.87 -24.85 -20.16
CA ALA A 69 8.07 -25.35 -21.51
C ALA A 69 7.59 -24.33 -22.57
N ALA A 70 6.42 -23.74 -22.39
CA ALA A 70 5.88 -22.74 -23.31
C ALA A 70 6.72 -21.46 -23.37
N LEU A 71 7.26 -20.99 -22.23
CA LEU A 71 8.17 -19.85 -22.18
C LEU A 71 9.51 -20.16 -22.86
N ALA A 72 10.01 -21.39 -22.70
CA ALA A 72 11.24 -21.84 -23.36
C ALA A 72 11.04 -21.96 -24.88
N CYS A 73 9.93 -22.52 -25.35
CA CYS A 73 9.59 -22.59 -26.77
C CYS A 73 9.50 -21.21 -27.44
N ARG A 74 9.07 -20.18 -26.69
CA ARG A 74 9.04 -18.78 -27.17
C ARG A 74 10.39 -18.06 -27.04
N GLY A 75 11.45 -18.75 -26.61
CA GLY A 75 12.78 -18.17 -26.44
C GLY A 75 12.87 -17.13 -25.32
N LEU A 76 11.92 -17.10 -24.39
CA LEU A 76 11.90 -16.13 -23.28
C LEU A 76 12.72 -16.63 -22.09
N ILE A 77 12.81 -17.94 -21.89
CA ILE A 77 13.71 -18.55 -20.90
C ILE A 77 14.56 -19.63 -21.55
N THR A 78 15.74 -19.89 -20.98
CA THR A 78 16.46 -21.15 -21.17
C THR A 78 16.14 -22.11 -20.03
N ARG A 79 16.21 -23.40 -20.33
CA ARG A 79 16.10 -24.48 -19.34
C ARG A 79 17.46 -25.15 -19.23
N GLY A 80 17.88 -25.39 -18.00
CA GLY A 80 19.10 -26.12 -17.67
C GLY A 80 18.83 -27.19 -16.62
N SER A 81 19.86 -27.96 -16.32
CA SER A 81 19.87 -28.91 -15.23
C SER A 81 21.26 -28.96 -14.64
N ARG A 82 21.36 -29.09 -13.32
CA ARG A 82 22.62 -29.33 -12.61
C ARG A 82 22.48 -30.56 -11.71
N GLY A 83 23.54 -31.36 -11.62
CA GLY A 83 23.60 -32.49 -10.70
C GLY A 83 23.60 -32.01 -9.25
N THR A 84 22.94 -32.76 -8.38
CA THR A 84 22.99 -32.60 -6.92
C THR A 84 23.40 -33.94 -6.30
N ALA A 85 23.72 -33.95 -5.00
CA ALA A 85 24.10 -35.19 -4.30
C ALA A 85 22.99 -36.26 -4.31
N LEU A 86 21.75 -35.88 -4.56
CA LEU A 86 20.56 -36.73 -4.40
C LEU A 86 19.68 -36.73 -5.65
N GLY A 87 20.17 -36.23 -6.80
CA GLY A 87 19.41 -36.20 -8.04
C GLY A 87 19.81 -35.07 -8.99
N GLN A 88 18.83 -34.54 -9.72
CA GLN A 88 19.01 -33.40 -10.63
C GLN A 88 18.16 -32.21 -10.19
N MET A 89 18.74 -31.01 -10.25
CA MET A 89 18.01 -29.75 -10.10
C MET A 89 17.81 -29.13 -11.48
N TYR A 90 16.54 -29.01 -11.90
CA TYR A 90 16.18 -28.24 -13.08
C TYR A 90 16.26 -26.75 -12.76
N THR A 91 16.92 -26.02 -13.65
CA THR A 91 17.10 -24.58 -13.54
C THR A 91 16.47 -23.87 -14.73
N VAL A 92 16.08 -22.61 -14.53
CA VAL A 92 15.59 -21.73 -15.58
C VAL A 92 16.34 -20.41 -15.52
N ALA A 93 16.59 -19.79 -16.68
CA ALA A 93 17.17 -18.45 -16.74
C ALA A 93 16.46 -17.61 -17.80
N LEU A 94 16.28 -16.31 -17.55
CA LEU A 94 15.71 -15.42 -18.56
C LEU A 94 16.71 -15.14 -19.67
N THR A 95 16.24 -15.23 -20.92
CA THR A 95 17.02 -14.76 -22.07
C THR A 95 17.06 -13.24 -22.11
N ARG A 96 17.89 -12.68 -23.00
CA ARG A 96 17.83 -11.23 -23.30
C ARG A 96 16.45 -10.80 -23.77
N ALA A 97 15.81 -11.59 -24.64
CA ALA A 97 14.45 -11.35 -25.12
C ALA A 97 13.42 -11.50 -24.00
N GLY A 98 13.57 -12.51 -23.13
CA GLY A 98 12.72 -12.70 -21.95
C GLY A 98 12.78 -11.53 -20.97
N ARG A 99 13.99 -11.02 -20.68
CA ARG A 99 14.15 -9.80 -19.87
C ARG A 99 13.55 -8.59 -20.56
N ALA A 100 13.74 -8.43 -21.86
CA ALA A 100 13.15 -7.31 -22.60
C ALA A 100 11.61 -7.37 -22.59
N ALA A 101 11.02 -8.55 -22.80
CA ALA A 101 9.59 -8.77 -22.74
C ALA A 101 9.03 -8.59 -21.32
N ALA A 102 9.72 -9.11 -20.31
CA ALA A 102 9.34 -8.91 -18.91
C ALA A 102 9.40 -7.42 -18.54
N ARG A 103 10.45 -6.71 -18.96
CA ARG A 103 10.55 -5.24 -18.81
C ARG A 103 9.48 -4.52 -19.59
N ALA A 104 9.13 -4.92 -20.81
CA ALA A 104 8.03 -4.29 -21.54
C ALA A 104 6.69 -4.51 -20.82
N GLY A 105 6.50 -5.66 -20.17
CA GLY A 105 5.32 -5.95 -19.36
C GLY A 105 5.32 -5.28 -17.98
N THR A 106 6.47 -4.86 -17.45
CA THR A 106 6.60 -4.17 -16.14
C THR A 106 6.94 -2.68 -16.24
N SER A 107 7.41 -2.20 -17.40
CA SER A 107 7.76 -0.81 -17.66
C SER A 107 6.50 -0.08 -18.10
N LEU A 108 5.91 0.60 -17.12
CA LEU A 108 4.66 1.37 -17.14
C LEU A 108 4.68 2.63 -18.02
N THR A 109 5.45 2.66 -19.11
CA THR A 109 5.58 3.86 -19.96
C THR A 109 5.27 3.54 -21.41
N THR A 110 4.00 3.71 -21.77
CA THR A 110 3.55 3.89 -23.16
C THR A 110 4.04 5.26 -23.64
N GLY A 111 5.22 5.28 -24.25
CA GLY A 111 5.79 6.47 -24.85
C GLY A 111 7.22 6.70 -24.40
N SER A 112 8.10 6.88 -25.37
CA SER A 112 9.43 7.45 -25.16
C SER A 112 9.25 8.88 -24.66
N ALA A 113 9.01 9.06 -23.36
CA ALA A 113 9.05 10.37 -22.72
C ALA A 113 10.44 10.98 -23.01
N ARG A 114 10.47 12.27 -23.36
CA ARG A 114 11.73 13.03 -23.44
C ARG A 114 12.48 12.79 -22.13
N LYS A 115 13.72 12.30 -22.20
CA LYS A 115 14.52 12.04 -21.00
C LYS A 115 14.64 13.33 -20.20
N ALA A 116 14.05 13.36 -19.00
CA ALA A 116 14.25 14.44 -18.05
C ALA A 116 15.76 14.67 -17.84
N PRO A 117 16.27 15.92 -17.98
CA PRO A 117 17.70 16.19 -17.83
C PRO A 117 18.28 15.84 -16.46
N LEU A 118 17.49 15.87 -15.38
CA LEU A 118 17.90 15.37 -14.06
C LEU A 118 17.31 14.00 -13.74
N GLY A 119 18.10 13.19 -13.04
CA GLY A 119 17.62 11.96 -12.43
C GLY A 119 16.72 12.25 -11.23
N HIS A 120 15.89 11.26 -10.87
CA HIS A 120 14.87 11.33 -9.81
C HIS A 120 15.33 12.07 -8.55
N ARG A 121 16.42 11.60 -7.92
CA ARG A 121 16.91 12.18 -6.67
C ARG A 121 17.35 13.64 -6.82
N ALA A 122 17.97 14.01 -7.94
CA ALA A 122 18.42 15.39 -8.17
C ALA A 122 17.24 16.34 -8.44
N TRP A 123 16.20 15.85 -9.10
CA TRP A 123 14.94 16.59 -9.25
C TRP A 123 14.25 16.84 -7.91
N GLU A 124 14.15 15.80 -7.07
CA GLU A 124 13.60 15.91 -5.72
C GLU A 124 14.32 16.99 -4.89
N VAL A 125 15.66 17.02 -4.95
CA VAL A 125 16.44 18.08 -4.29
C VAL A 125 16.08 19.46 -4.82
N LEU A 126 16.03 19.62 -6.14
CA LEU A 126 15.77 20.91 -6.77
C LEU A 126 14.35 21.41 -6.43
N ALA A 127 13.37 20.50 -6.36
CA ALA A 127 12.03 20.81 -5.89
C ALA A 127 11.99 21.26 -4.42
N LEU A 128 12.75 20.60 -3.53
CA LEU A 128 12.87 21.03 -2.13
C LEU A 128 13.53 22.40 -2.01
N LEU A 129 14.58 22.65 -2.80
CA LEU A 129 15.26 23.95 -2.84
C LEU A 129 14.31 25.05 -3.33
N TRP A 130 13.48 24.76 -4.34
CA TRP A 130 12.44 25.67 -4.81
C TRP A 130 11.44 25.99 -3.69
N SER A 131 10.91 24.99 -2.98
CA SER A 131 9.99 25.22 -1.86
C SER A 131 10.60 26.10 -0.77
N CYS A 132 11.84 25.80 -0.35
CA CYS A 132 12.55 26.62 0.63
C CYS A 132 12.73 28.06 0.16
N ASP A 133 13.07 28.27 -1.11
CA ASP A 133 13.22 29.60 -1.71
C ASP A 133 11.90 30.40 -1.66
N GLN A 134 10.77 29.75 -1.97
CA GLN A 134 9.44 30.39 -1.87
C GLN A 134 9.07 30.78 -0.43
N GLU A 135 9.51 30.00 0.56
CA GLU A 135 9.30 30.28 1.98
C GLU A 135 10.32 31.28 2.55
N GLY A 136 11.33 31.69 1.77
CA GLY A 136 12.46 32.48 2.25
C GLY A 136 13.36 31.71 3.24
N THR A 137 13.24 30.37 3.27
CA THR A 137 14.03 29.48 4.11
C THR A 137 15.17 28.82 3.30
N ARG A 138 15.95 27.97 3.96
CA ARG A 138 17.09 27.28 3.36
C ARG A 138 16.94 25.79 3.54
N LEU A 139 17.41 25.02 2.56
CA LEU A 139 17.39 23.58 2.68
C LEU A 139 18.54 23.12 3.59
N ASN A 140 18.21 22.87 4.86
CA ASN A 140 19.16 22.30 5.82
C ASN A 140 19.34 20.81 5.53
N TRP A 141 20.36 20.50 4.73
CA TRP A 141 20.67 19.14 4.34
C TRP A 141 22.18 18.89 4.44
N GLY A 142 22.54 17.77 5.06
CA GLY A 142 23.89 17.25 5.08
C GLY A 142 24.48 17.08 3.67
N ARG A 143 25.80 17.25 3.58
CA ARG A 143 26.53 17.23 2.31
C ARG A 143 26.31 15.91 1.56
N SER A 144 25.94 16.00 0.29
CA SER A 144 25.89 14.86 -0.62
C SER A 144 26.76 15.12 -1.85
N SER A 145 27.84 14.36 -2.00
CA SER A 145 28.78 14.49 -3.12
C SER A 145 28.11 14.24 -4.49
N THR A 146 27.08 13.40 -4.52
CA THR A 146 26.32 13.12 -5.75
C THR A 146 25.47 14.33 -6.14
N ILE A 147 24.86 15.01 -5.17
CA ILE A 147 24.05 16.20 -5.41
C ILE A 147 24.93 17.40 -5.74
N ASP A 148 26.04 17.59 -5.01
CA ASP A 148 27.07 18.60 -5.32
C ASP A 148 27.48 18.46 -6.79
N ARG A 149 27.83 17.25 -7.22
CA ARG A 149 28.24 16.99 -8.60
C ARG A 149 27.14 17.29 -9.62
N VAL A 150 25.90 16.88 -9.35
CA VAL A 150 24.81 16.94 -10.35
C VAL A 150 24.19 18.32 -10.45
N LEU A 151 24.02 19.05 -9.35
CA LEU A 151 23.38 20.37 -9.34
C LEU A 151 24.39 21.52 -9.43
N ILE A 152 25.59 21.34 -8.89
CA ILE A 152 26.64 22.39 -8.83
C ILE A 152 27.68 22.14 -9.93
N ASP A 153 28.47 21.07 -9.83
CA ASP A 153 29.69 20.94 -10.65
C ASP A 153 29.41 20.69 -12.14
N LYS A 154 28.30 20.00 -12.48
CA LYS A 154 27.97 19.62 -13.86
C LYS A 154 27.26 20.73 -14.66
N ASN A 155 26.66 21.72 -14.00
CA ASN A 155 25.91 22.78 -14.67
C ASN A 155 26.71 24.08 -14.64
N ASN A 156 26.65 24.83 -15.75
CA ASN A 156 27.26 26.14 -15.85
C ASN A 156 26.27 27.10 -16.55
N PRO A 157 25.62 28.02 -15.82
CA PRO A 157 25.73 28.28 -14.37
C PRO A 157 25.20 27.13 -13.48
N PRO A 158 25.68 27.01 -12.22
CA PRO A 158 25.22 25.98 -11.29
C PRO A 158 23.75 26.19 -10.90
N LEU A 159 22.99 25.12 -10.71
CA LEU A 159 21.55 25.16 -10.36
C LEU A 159 21.28 25.37 -8.86
N ALA A 160 22.26 25.04 -8.03
CA ALA A 160 22.23 25.28 -6.60
C ALA A 160 23.60 25.79 -6.15
N ARG A 161 23.66 26.52 -5.04
CA ARG A 161 24.93 26.79 -4.36
C ARG A 161 24.90 26.24 -2.94
N ARG A 162 26.08 25.81 -2.49
CA ARG A 162 26.30 25.43 -1.09
C ARG A 162 26.65 26.67 -0.30
N LEU A 163 26.02 26.83 0.86
CA LEU A 163 26.37 27.90 1.79
C LEU A 163 27.52 27.48 2.71
N GLU A 164 28.26 28.45 3.24
CA GLU A 164 29.38 28.19 4.14
C GLU A 164 28.89 27.55 5.46
N TRP A 165 29.68 26.59 5.97
CA TRP A 165 29.56 26.00 7.33
C TRP A 165 28.18 25.48 7.75
N TYR A 166 27.83 24.25 7.34
CA TYR A 166 26.59 23.54 7.74
C TYR A 166 25.28 24.31 7.47
N ALA A 167 25.31 25.46 6.79
CA ALA A 167 24.16 26.32 6.54
C ALA A 167 23.27 25.83 5.37
N GLY A 168 23.55 24.64 4.84
CA GLY A 168 22.73 23.97 3.83
C GLY A 168 22.97 24.44 2.39
N TYR A 169 21.91 24.39 1.60
CA TYR A 169 21.90 24.68 0.17
C TYR A 169 20.82 25.73 -0.15
N GLU A 170 21.05 26.49 -1.22
CA GLU A 170 20.04 27.37 -1.81
C GLU A 170 19.98 27.20 -3.34
N ILE A 171 18.82 27.50 -3.92
CA ILE A 171 18.63 27.51 -5.37
C ILE A 171 19.23 28.80 -5.97
N THR A 172 19.86 28.69 -7.13
CA THR A 172 20.40 29.85 -7.86
C THR A 172 19.35 30.39 -8.84
N ASP A 173 19.60 31.56 -9.46
CA ASP A 173 18.75 32.06 -10.54
C ASP A 173 18.64 31.08 -11.70
N ALA A 174 19.76 30.46 -12.08
CA ALA A 174 19.78 29.42 -13.10
C ALA A 174 19.00 28.17 -12.68
N GLY A 175 19.06 27.81 -11.39
CA GLY A 175 18.23 26.75 -10.81
C GLY A 175 16.75 27.05 -10.93
N ARG A 176 16.34 28.30 -10.65
CA ARG A 176 14.96 28.75 -10.79
C ARG A 176 14.50 28.67 -12.24
N GLU A 177 15.29 29.19 -13.18
CA GLU A 177 14.96 29.14 -14.62
C GLU A 177 14.85 27.69 -15.11
N PHE A 178 15.84 26.85 -14.78
CA PHE A 178 15.84 25.42 -15.10
C PHE A 178 14.60 24.72 -14.53
N TYR A 179 14.23 25.04 -13.28
CA TYR A 179 13.05 24.48 -12.64
C TYR A 179 11.78 24.80 -13.42
N ARG A 180 11.58 26.06 -13.82
CA ARG A 180 10.42 26.48 -14.62
C ARG A 180 10.41 25.82 -16.00
N GLU A 181 11.54 25.86 -16.71
CA GLU A 181 11.65 25.33 -18.09
C GLU A 181 11.41 23.82 -18.16
N HIS A 182 11.89 23.07 -17.17
CA HIS A 182 11.86 21.61 -17.20
C HIS A 182 10.84 20.98 -16.25
N TYR A 183 9.99 21.79 -15.60
CA TYR A 183 8.96 21.34 -14.67
C TYR A 183 8.12 20.23 -15.27
N ALA A 184 7.43 20.51 -16.38
CA ALA A 184 6.52 19.58 -17.05
C ALA A 184 7.19 18.23 -17.38
N ALA A 185 8.41 18.28 -17.96
CA ALA A 185 9.16 17.09 -18.31
C ALA A 185 9.58 16.26 -17.09
N HIS A 186 9.94 16.90 -15.97
CA HIS A 186 10.34 16.20 -14.75
C HIS A 186 9.14 15.68 -13.95
N THR A 187 8.03 16.42 -13.91
CA THR A 187 6.77 15.93 -13.32
C THR A 187 6.21 14.72 -14.05
N ALA A 188 6.39 14.65 -15.37
CA ALA A 188 6.01 13.48 -16.16
C ALA A 188 6.96 12.29 -15.91
N ALA A 189 8.27 12.55 -15.82
CA ALA A 189 9.27 11.50 -15.64
C ALA A 189 9.35 10.94 -14.21
N HIS A 190 9.10 11.79 -13.21
CA HIS A 190 9.20 11.49 -11.78
C HIS A 190 7.93 11.96 -11.04
N PRO A 191 6.76 11.39 -11.35
CA PRO A 191 5.47 11.91 -10.86
C PRO A 191 5.25 11.75 -9.35
N ASP A 192 6.02 10.87 -8.72
CA ASP A 192 6.08 10.66 -7.27
C ASP A 192 6.84 11.76 -6.52
N VAL A 193 7.64 12.56 -7.22
CA VAL A 193 8.27 13.75 -6.61
C VAL A 193 7.22 14.84 -6.47
N ARG A 194 6.98 15.29 -5.23
CA ARG A 194 6.13 16.44 -4.92
C ARG A 194 6.86 17.74 -5.28
N ALA A 195 6.72 18.17 -6.53
CA ALA A 195 7.31 19.38 -7.07
C ALA A 195 6.24 20.49 -7.17
N PRO A 196 6.33 21.59 -6.40
CA PRO A 196 5.39 22.71 -6.49
C PRO A 196 5.34 23.31 -7.89
N HIS A 197 4.16 23.71 -8.36
CA HIS A 197 4.07 24.39 -9.65
C HIS A 197 4.85 25.72 -9.63
N PRO A 198 5.67 26.03 -10.67
CA PRO A 198 6.49 27.23 -10.70
C PRO A 198 5.71 28.55 -10.65
N ASP A 199 4.45 28.53 -11.09
CA ASP A 199 3.55 29.69 -11.08
C ASP A 199 2.70 29.80 -9.80
N GLY A 200 3.00 28.99 -8.79
CA GLY A 200 2.32 28.99 -7.49
C GLY A 200 1.21 27.95 -7.36
N ALA A 201 0.64 27.84 -6.16
CA ALA A 201 -0.31 26.79 -5.80
C ALA A 201 -1.64 26.84 -6.59
N GLU A 202 -2.02 28.00 -7.11
CA GLU A 202 -3.24 28.15 -7.94
C GLU A 202 -3.09 27.53 -9.33
N ALA A 203 -1.85 27.44 -9.83
CA ALA A 203 -1.52 26.81 -11.10
C ALA A 203 -1.24 25.30 -10.95
N ASP A 204 -1.21 24.77 -9.73
CA ASP A 204 -1.08 23.33 -9.52
C ASP A 204 -2.40 22.64 -9.95
N PRO A 205 -2.35 21.70 -10.90
CA PRO A 205 -3.53 20.92 -11.28
C PRO A 205 -4.05 20.03 -10.13
N TRP A 206 -3.27 19.88 -9.05
CA TRP A 206 -3.69 19.25 -7.80
C TRP A 206 -3.83 20.24 -6.65
N PRO A 207 -5.05 20.67 -6.30
CA PRO A 207 -5.29 21.59 -5.20
C PRO A 207 -4.94 20.96 -3.85
N ALA A 208 -4.17 21.67 -3.01
CA ALA A 208 -3.85 21.22 -1.64
C ALA A 208 -5.09 20.87 -0.80
N ARG A 209 -6.21 21.57 -1.04
CA ARG A 209 -7.49 21.33 -0.36
C ARG A 209 -8.03 19.89 -0.55
N VAL A 210 -7.65 19.21 -1.64
CA VAL A 210 -8.01 17.81 -1.89
C VAL A 210 -7.40 16.91 -0.81
N ASP A 211 -6.09 17.04 -0.60
CA ASP A 211 -5.36 16.22 0.38
C ASP A 211 -5.85 16.54 1.80
N GLU A 212 -6.10 17.81 2.12
CA GLU A 212 -6.67 18.23 3.40
C GLU A 212 -8.01 17.56 3.70
N ILE A 213 -8.95 17.60 2.75
CA ILE A 213 -10.28 17.00 2.94
C ILE A 213 -10.19 15.47 3.10
N LEU A 214 -9.33 14.80 2.34
CA LEU A 214 -9.10 13.35 2.52
C LEU A 214 -8.50 13.03 3.90
N VAL A 215 -7.61 13.89 4.40
CA VAL A 215 -7.04 13.78 5.75
C VAL A 215 -8.10 14.04 6.82
N GLU A 216 -8.98 15.03 6.64
CA GLU A 216 -10.12 15.29 7.53
C GLU A 216 -11.04 14.06 7.64
N HIS A 217 -11.40 13.43 6.52
CA HIS A 217 -12.18 12.19 6.49
C HIS A 217 -11.48 11.04 7.21
N GLN A 218 -10.17 10.86 6.96
CA GLN A 218 -9.38 9.82 7.62
C GLN A 218 -9.34 10.03 9.14
N HIS A 219 -9.12 11.26 9.60
CA HIS A 219 -9.12 11.59 11.03
C HIS A 219 -10.48 11.36 11.66
N HIS A 220 -11.56 11.76 10.98
CA HIS A 220 -12.91 11.58 11.46
C HIS A 220 -13.25 10.10 11.68
N TYR A 221 -12.96 9.24 10.69
CA TYR A 221 -13.13 7.79 10.83
C TYR A 221 -12.25 7.22 11.96
N ARG A 222 -10.97 7.62 12.05
CA ARG A 222 -10.06 7.11 13.08
C ARG A 222 -10.56 7.44 14.49
N ALA A 223 -11.08 8.64 14.70
CA ALA A 223 -11.68 9.04 15.97
C ALA A 223 -12.89 8.15 16.33
N LEU A 224 -13.79 7.90 15.38
CA LEU A 224 -14.94 7.01 15.57
C LEU A 224 -14.52 5.55 15.80
N ARG A 225 -13.48 5.07 15.12
CA ARG A 225 -12.93 3.73 15.35
C ARG A 225 -12.36 3.58 16.75
N THR A 226 -11.63 4.58 17.25
CA THR A 226 -11.13 4.58 18.63
C THR A 226 -12.29 4.56 19.62
N ALA A 227 -13.29 5.43 19.45
CA ALA A 227 -14.48 5.44 20.29
C ALA A 227 -15.26 4.12 20.25
N TRP A 228 -15.31 3.46 19.09
CA TRP A 228 -15.94 2.14 18.94
C TRP A 228 -15.21 1.06 19.74
N HIS A 229 -13.87 1.02 19.67
CA HIS A 229 -13.08 0.08 20.46
C HIS A 229 -13.23 0.32 21.97
N GLU A 230 -13.25 1.58 22.39
CA GLU A 230 -13.50 1.95 23.80
C GLU A 230 -14.88 1.50 24.26
N ALA A 231 -15.93 1.77 23.46
CA ALA A 231 -17.29 1.32 23.76
C ALA A 231 -17.39 -0.22 23.81
N ARG A 232 -16.68 -0.91 22.91
CA ARG A 232 -16.65 -2.38 22.88
C ARG A 232 -15.95 -2.97 24.11
N ALA A 233 -14.87 -2.34 24.57
CA ALA A 233 -14.20 -2.72 25.81
C ALA A 233 -15.13 -2.55 27.02
N VAL A 234 -15.88 -1.44 27.10
CA VAL A 234 -16.88 -1.22 28.16
C VAL A 234 -17.99 -2.28 28.11
N GLN A 235 -18.47 -2.63 26.92
CA GLN A 235 -19.47 -3.69 26.75
C GLN A 235 -18.93 -5.04 27.25
N GLN A 236 -17.70 -5.41 26.88
CA GLN A 236 -17.07 -6.66 27.32
C GLN A 236 -16.90 -6.71 28.84
N LEU A 237 -16.56 -5.59 29.48
CA LEU A 237 -16.50 -5.52 30.94
C LEU A 237 -17.88 -5.72 31.58
N ALA A 238 -18.94 -5.11 31.03
CA ALA A 238 -20.30 -5.30 31.52
C ALA A 238 -20.81 -6.74 31.31
N GLU A 239 -20.48 -7.37 30.18
CA GLU A 239 -20.77 -8.77 29.90
C GLU A 239 -20.01 -9.71 30.87
N ALA A 240 -18.77 -9.39 31.22
CA ALA A 240 -17.99 -10.14 32.20
C ALA A 240 -18.56 -10.00 33.63
N GLU A 241 -19.03 -8.81 34.01
CA GLU A 241 -19.74 -8.59 35.29
C GLU A 241 -21.00 -9.47 35.36
N LEU A 242 -21.80 -9.52 34.29
CA LEU A 242 -23.00 -10.37 34.20
C LEU A 242 -22.69 -11.86 34.25
N ALA A 243 -21.57 -12.29 33.66
CA ALA A 243 -21.09 -13.68 33.71
C ALA A 243 -20.56 -14.11 35.09
N THR A 244 -20.50 -13.20 36.07
CA THR A 244 -20.01 -13.53 37.42
C THR A 244 -21.03 -14.42 38.15
N ALA A 245 -20.58 -15.59 38.58
CA ALA A 245 -21.41 -16.55 39.30
C ALA A 245 -21.95 -15.99 40.63
N GLU A 246 -23.12 -16.50 41.04
CA GLU A 246 -23.67 -16.22 42.36
C GLU A 246 -22.71 -16.70 43.45
N PRO A 247 -22.37 -15.87 44.46
CA PRO A 247 -21.54 -16.32 45.55
C PRO A 247 -22.28 -17.40 46.35
N GLU A 248 -21.66 -18.56 46.54
CA GLU A 248 -22.21 -19.60 47.42
C GLU A 248 -22.35 -19.04 48.85
N PRO A 249 -23.54 -19.11 49.47
CA PRO A 249 -23.73 -18.63 50.82
C PRO A 249 -22.93 -19.51 51.79
N ASP A 250 -22.20 -18.90 52.71
CA ASP A 250 -21.51 -19.63 53.78
C ASP A 250 -22.56 -20.35 54.66
N PRO A 251 -22.49 -21.68 54.79
CA PRO A 251 -23.49 -22.47 55.51
C PRO A 251 -23.59 -22.11 57.00
N VAL A 252 -22.63 -21.36 57.55
CA VAL A 252 -22.61 -20.91 58.95
C VAL A 252 -23.44 -19.63 59.16
N LEU A 253 -23.80 -18.89 58.10
CA LEU A 253 -24.51 -17.62 58.23
C LEU A 253 -26.01 -17.82 58.54
N PRO A 254 -26.61 -16.94 59.36
CA PRO A 254 -28.06 -16.90 59.56
C PRO A 254 -28.81 -16.73 58.23
N GLY A 255 -29.99 -17.37 58.10
CA GLY A 255 -30.78 -17.34 56.85
C GLY A 255 -31.14 -15.92 56.37
N GLU A 256 -31.32 -14.97 57.28
CA GLU A 256 -31.56 -13.56 56.93
C GLU A 256 -30.36 -12.91 56.21
N ILE A 257 -29.13 -13.28 56.61
CA ILE A 257 -27.90 -12.78 55.98
C ILE A 257 -27.71 -13.43 54.60
N ALA A 258 -28.04 -14.71 54.47
CA ALA A 258 -28.04 -15.40 53.18
C ALA A 258 -29.04 -14.76 52.20
N GLN A 259 -30.25 -14.42 52.65
CA GLN A 259 -31.24 -13.72 51.83
C GLN A 259 -30.76 -12.33 51.41
N LEU A 260 -30.18 -11.55 52.32
CA LEU A 260 -29.62 -10.23 51.99
C LEU A 260 -28.45 -10.33 50.98
N ALA A 261 -27.63 -11.39 51.07
CA ALA A 261 -26.57 -11.65 50.10
C ALA A 261 -27.14 -11.97 48.71
N HIS A 262 -28.20 -12.79 48.65
CA HIS A 262 -28.93 -13.11 47.43
C HIS A 262 -29.56 -11.86 46.79
N ASP A 263 -30.31 -11.07 47.57
CA ASP A 263 -30.93 -9.82 47.10
C ASP A 263 -29.89 -8.82 46.57
N ARG A 264 -28.73 -8.72 47.24
CA ARG A 264 -27.61 -7.89 46.78
C ARG A 264 -27.01 -8.42 45.48
N HIS A 265 -26.92 -9.74 45.32
CA HIS A 265 -26.45 -10.35 44.06
C HIS A 265 -27.45 -10.07 42.92
N SER A 266 -28.75 -10.25 43.16
CA SER A 266 -29.81 -9.95 42.19
C SER A 266 -29.75 -8.48 41.74
N LEU A 267 -29.66 -7.53 42.67
CA LEU A 267 -29.55 -6.10 42.32
C LEU A 267 -28.28 -5.79 41.49
N ARG A 268 -27.17 -6.48 41.78
CA ARG A 268 -25.93 -6.35 41.00
C ARG A 268 -26.10 -6.93 39.59
N GLN A 269 -26.75 -8.07 39.44
CA GLN A 269 -27.06 -8.69 38.15
C GLN A 269 -27.97 -7.77 37.32
N ASP A 270 -29.04 -7.23 37.91
CA ASP A 270 -29.93 -6.29 37.23
C ASP A 270 -29.18 -5.03 36.75
N THR A 271 -28.30 -4.48 37.60
CA THR A 271 -27.48 -3.32 37.24
C THR A 271 -26.48 -3.65 36.13
N ALA A 272 -25.83 -4.82 36.19
CA ALA A 272 -24.90 -5.29 35.16
C ALA A 272 -25.62 -5.51 33.82
N GLN A 273 -26.84 -6.06 33.85
CA GLN A 273 -27.68 -6.25 32.67
C GLN A 273 -28.04 -4.91 32.02
N GLN A 274 -28.48 -3.92 32.79
CA GLN A 274 -28.78 -2.58 32.27
C GLN A 274 -27.54 -1.91 31.65
N ARG A 275 -26.38 -2.03 32.30
CA ARG A 275 -25.10 -1.51 31.77
C ARG A 275 -24.69 -2.20 30.48
N SER A 276 -24.83 -3.53 30.42
CA SER A 276 -24.53 -4.32 29.22
C SER A 276 -25.42 -3.91 28.05
N GLN A 277 -26.73 -3.73 28.28
CA GLN A 277 -27.68 -3.26 27.27
C GLN A 277 -27.33 -1.86 26.76
N LEU A 278 -27.09 -0.90 27.66
CA LEU A 278 -26.70 0.47 27.28
C LEU A 278 -25.36 0.49 26.53
N ALA A 279 -24.38 -0.30 26.96
CA ALA A 279 -23.10 -0.42 26.27
C ALA A 279 -23.26 -1.00 24.87
N ALA A 280 -24.13 -2.00 24.70
CA ALA A 280 -24.45 -2.57 23.39
C ALA A 280 -25.12 -1.54 22.45
N GLU A 281 -26.03 -0.71 22.97
CA GLU A 281 -26.64 0.40 22.21
C GLU A 281 -25.61 1.44 21.78
N HIS A 282 -24.68 1.82 22.66
CA HIS A 282 -23.59 2.73 22.32
C HIS A 282 -22.66 2.14 21.26
N VAL A 283 -22.27 0.86 21.38
CA VAL A 283 -21.45 0.16 20.39
C VAL A 283 -22.13 0.13 19.02
N ALA A 284 -23.43 -0.17 18.99
CA ALA A 284 -24.21 -0.18 17.75
C ALA A 284 -24.28 1.22 17.12
N THR A 285 -24.56 2.25 17.93
CA THR A 285 -24.66 3.65 17.47
C THR A 285 -23.34 4.16 16.92
N ILE A 286 -22.25 4.01 17.69
CA ILE A 286 -20.91 4.42 17.24
C ILE A 286 -20.48 3.60 16.03
N GLY A 287 -20.82 2.31 15.97
CA GLY A 287 -20.51 1.45 14.84
C GLY A 287 -21.20 1.90 13.55
N GLN A 288 -22.47 2.33 13.62
CA GLN A 288 -23.17 2.93 12.48
C GLN A 288 -22.51 4.25 12.04
N HIS A 289 -22.12 5.12 12.98
CA HIS A 289 -21.40 6.36 12.64
C HIS A 289 -20.04 6.07 12.00
N ALA A 290 -19.27 5.12 12.53
CA ALA A 290 -17.98 4.69 11.98
C ALA A 290 -18.14 4.14 10.56
N LEU A 291 -19.17 3.33 10.31
CA LEU A 291 -19.47 2.80 8.98
C LEU A 291 -19.82 3.92 7.98
N ARG A 292 -20.66 4.88 8.39
CA ARG A 292 -21.02 6.04 7.55
C ARG A 292 -19.79 6.90 7.23
N ALA A 293 -18.94 7.16 8.23
CA ALA A 293 -17.69 7.90 8.05
C ALA A 293 -16.72 7.16 7.10
N ALA A 294 -16.57 5.85 7.25
CA ALA A 294 -15.75 5.03 6.36
C ALA A 294 -16.27 5.08 4.92
N ARG A 295 -17.59 5.06 4.73
CA ARG A 295 -18.23 5.16 3.41
C ARG A 295 -18.05 6.55 2.79
N GLY A 296 -18.22 7.61 3.57
CA GLY A 296 -17.96 8.99 3.14
C GLY A 296 -16.52 9.20 2.69
N TYR A 297 -15.56 8.65 3.46
CA TYR A 297 -14.15 8.67 3.09
C TYR A 297 -13.87 7.92 1.79
N ALA A 298 -14.42 6.70 1.64
CA ALA A 298 -14.28 5.92 0.41
C ALA A 298 -14.91 6.59 -0.82
N ALA A 299 -16.09 7.20 -0.65
CA ALA A 299 -16.76 7.93 -1.74
C ALA A 299 -15.95 9.16 -2.17
N CYS A 300 -15.45 9.94 -1.21
CA CYS A 300 -14.59 11.09 -1.48
C CYS A 300 -13.30 10.67 -2.19
N ALA A 301 -12.61 9.64 -1.69
CA ALA A 301 -11.40 9.11 -2.31
C ALA A 301 -11.64 8.57 -3.73
N LEU A 302 -12.77 7.89 -3.98
CA LEU A 302 -13.18 7.45 -5.31
C LEU A 302 -13.48 8.61 -6.26
N GLY A 303 -14.18 9.65 -5.78
CA GLY A 303 -14.48 10.84 -6.57
C GLY A 303 -13.20 11.54 -7.02
N VAL A 304 -12.27 11.73 -6.09
CA VAL A 304 -10.94 12.31 -6.33
C VAL A 304 -10.12 11.45 -7.31
N PHE A 305 -10.11 10.14 -7.10
CA PHE A 305 -9.41 9.20 -7.99
C PHE A 305 -10.00 9.24 -9.41
N ASN A 306 -11.31 9.18 -9.55
CA ASN A 306 -12.00 9.21 -10.85
C ASN A 306 -11.78 10.54 -11.58
N ALA A 307 -11.78 11.66 -10.85
CA ALA A 307 -11.44 12.96 -11.41
C ALA A 307 -9.99 13.00 -11.94
N ALA A 308 -9.04 12.45 -11.17
CA ALA A 308 -7.64 12.35 -11.58
C ALA A 308 -7.47 11.49 -12.85
N VAL A 309 -8.21 10.38 -12.97
CA VAL A 309 -8.22 9.54 -14.19
C VAL A 309 -8.81 10.28 -15.38
N ALA A 310 -9.91 11.02 -15.17
CA ALA A 310 -10.57 11.78 -16.22
C ALA A 310 -9.82 13.07 -16.62
N GLY A 311 -8.83 13.51 -15.84
CA GLY A 311 -8.20 14.82 -16.01
C GLY A 311 -9.14 15.99 -15.66
N ALA A 312 -10.14 15.74 -14.82
CA ALA A 312 -11.11 16.73 -14.35
C ALA A 312 -10.65 17.37 -13.03
N ASP A 313 -11.26 18.51 -12.65
CA ASP A 313 -10.97 19.16 -11.36
C ASP A 313 -11.44 18.27 -10.20
N PRO A 314 -10.55 17.77 -9.32
CA PRO A 314 -10.94 16.93 -8.19
C PRO A 314 -11.82 17.68 -7.17
N ARG A 315 -11.86 19.02 -7.18
CA ARG A 315 -12.67 19.83 -6.25
C ARG A 315 -14.17 19.61 -6.40
N GLU A 316 -14.64 19.28 -7.60
CA GLU A 316 -16.07 19.11 -7.89
C GLU A 316 -16.71 17.97 -7.07
N ASN A 317 -15.90 17.04 -6.57
CA ASN A 317 -16.35 15.87 -5.82
C ASN A 317 -15.96 15.91 -4.33
N LEU A 318 -15.42 17.03 -3.84
CA LEU A 318 -15.01 17.17 -2.45
C LEU A 318 -16.18 17.63 -1.58
N THR A 319 -16.64 16.73 -0.72
CA THR A 319 -17.54 17.10 0.38
C THR A 319 -16.81 16.86 1.70
N PRO A 320 -16.69 17.87 2.60
CA PRO A 320 -16.15 17.67 3.94
C PRO A 320 -16.94 16.60 4.72
N PRO A 321 -16.35 15.97 5.74
CA PRO A 321 -17.10 15.05 6.60
C PRO A 321 -18.28 15.79 7.25
N ALA A 322 -19.49 15.32 6.98
CA ALA A 322 -20.73 15.90 7.50
C ALA A 322 -21.46 14.90 8.39
N HIS A 323 -22.13 15.41 9.42
CA HIS A 323 -23.00 14.63 10.31
C HIS A 323 -24.45 14.52 9.77
N SER A 324 -24.65 14.54 8.45
CA SER A 324 -26.01 14.54 7.91
C SER A 324 -26.68 13.18 8.13
N ASP A 325 -27.87 13.20 8.72
CA ASP A 325 -28.77 12.05 8.89
C ASP A 325 -29.49 11.64 7.58
N SER A 326 -29.06 12.16 6.42
CA SER A 326 -29.71 11.83 5.15
C SER A 326 -29.51 10.35 4.83
N TRP A 327 -30.63 9.64 4.77
CA TRP A 327 -30.72 8.19 4.61
C TRP A 327 -30.35 7.68 3.20
N ASP A 328 -30.16 8.57 2.23
CA ASP A 328 -29.78 8.21 0.86
C ASP A 328 -28.28 7.89 0.78
N GLU A 329 -27.91 6.69 1.23
CA GLU A 329 -26.57 6.16 1.05
C GLU A 329 -26.27 5.95 -0.44
N SER A 330 -25.65 6.97 -1.06
CA SER A 330 -25.18 6.88 -2.44
C SER A 330 -24.32 5.63 -2.63
N ARG A 331 -24.65 4.86 -3.66
CA ARG A 331 -23.88 3.68 -4.07
C ARG A 331 -22.46 4.13 -4.40
N LEU A 332 -21.45 3.41 -3.92
CA LEU A 332 -20.07 3.69 -4.31
C LEU A 332 -19.93 3.53 -5.82
N ALA A 333 -19.46 4.58 -6.47
CA ALA A 333 -19.16 4.57 -7.89
C ALA A 333 -18.04 3.56 -8.16
N PRO A 334 -18.08 2.83 -9.30
CA PRO A 334 -16.96 1.99 -9.68
C PRO A 334 -15.70 2.86 -9.90
N PRO A 335 -14.51 2.33 -9.59
CA PRO A 335 -13.26 3.02 -9.90
C PRO A 335 -13.07 3.09 -11.42
N ALA A 336 -12.61 4.24 -11.91
CA ALA A 336 -12.25 4.42 -13.31
C ALA A 336 -11.00 3.59 -13.67
N GLU A 337 -10.91 3.13 -14.91
CA GLU A 337 -9.74 2.38 -15.40
C GLU A 337 -8.60 3.36 -15.71
N THR A 338 -7.46 3.16 -15.05
CA THR A 338 -6.27 4.01 -15.25
C THR A 338 -5.44 3.60 -16.46
N GLY A 339 -5.64 2.37 -16.96
CA GLY A 339 -4.76 1.73 -17.93
C GLY A 339 -3.51 1.11 -17.31
N ILE A 340 -3.28 1.30 -16.01
CA ILE A 340 -2.21 0.68 -15.23
C ILE A 340 -2.74 -0.61 -14.61
N HIS A 341 -2.57 -1.74 -15.30
CA HIS A 341 -3.17 -3.03 -14.93
C HIS A 341 -2.97 -3.46 -13.47
N ALA A 342 -1.78 -3.24 -12.89
CA ALA A 342 -1.51 -3.60 -11.50
C ALA A 342 -2.38 -2.78 -10.53
N LEU A 343 -2.43 -1.46 -10.75
CA LEU A 343 -3.26 -0.54 -9.98
C LEU A 343 -4.74 -0.84 -10.18
N ASP A 344 -5.20 -1.01 -11.43
CA ASP A 344 -6.59 -1.34 -11.74
C ASP A 344 -7.04 -2.64 -11.07
N THR A 345 -6.17 -3.66 -11.07
CA THR A 345 -6.44 -4.95 -10.41
C THR A 345 -6.56 -4.80 -8.90
N ASP A 346 -5.65 -4.06 -8.28
CA ASP A 346 -5.64 -3.86 -6.82
C ASP A 346 -6.84 -3.01 -6.38
N VAL A 347 -7.12 -1.91 -7.06
CA VAL A 347 -8.28 -1.04 -6.79
C VAL A 347 -9.59 -1.80 -7.04
N ALA A 348 -9.72 -2.57 -8.13
CA ALA A 348 -10.91 -3.38 -8.38
C ALA A 348 -11.14 -4.44 -7.29
N LYS A 349 -10.06 -5.06 -6.79
CA LYS A 349 -10.11 -6.03 -5.69
C LYS A 349 -10.57 -5.38 -4.37
N LEU A 350 -10.01 -4.20 -4.04
CA LEU A 350 -10.40 -3.45 -2.84
C LEU A 350 -11.84 -2.96 -2.94
N HIS A 351 -12.24 -2.42 -4.10
CA HIS A 351 -13.61 -2.00 -4.35
C HIS A 351 -14.59 -3.17 -4.21
N ALA A 352 -14.28 -4.32 -4.80
CA ALA A 352 -15.12 -5.52 -4.66
C ALA A 352 -15.29 -5.96 -3.20
N ALA A 353 -14.23 -5.87 -2.38
CA ALA A 353 -14.32 -6.14 -0.94
C ALA A 353 -15.19 -5.10 -0.23
N ALA A 354 -15.02 -3.82 -0.55
CA ALA A 354 -15.76 -2.71 0.05
C ALA A 354 -17.27 -2.75 -0.23
N VAL A 355 -17.68 -3.13 -1.45
CA VAL A 355 -19.12 -3.25 -1.81
C VAL A 355 -19.73 -4.63 -1.48
N GLY A 356 -18.97 -5.52 -0.84
CA GLY A 356 -19.42 -6.88 -0.52
C GLY A 356 -19.67 -7.76 -1.75
N ALA A 357 -19.03 -7.47 -2.89
CA ALA A 357 -19.17 -8.29 -4.08
C ALA A 357 -18.54 -9.67 -3.84
N PRO A 358 -19.24 -10.77 -4.14
CA PRO A 358 -18.70 -12.10 -3.91
C PRO A 358 -17.44 -12.31 -4.74
N LYS A 359 -16.33 -12.68 -4.09
CA LYS A 359 -15.10 -13.10 -4.78
C LYS A 359 -15.46 -14.24 -5.73
N ARG A 360 -15.43 -13.99 -7.04
CA ARG A 360 -15.61 -15.03 -8.06
C ARG A 360 -14.51 -16.08 -7.85
N ARG A 361 -14.86 -17.21 -7.25
CA ARG A 361 -13.96 -18.35 -7.07
C ARG A 361 -13.55 -18.86 -8.45
N ARG A 362 -12.32 -18.57 -8.87
CA ARG A 362 -11.72 -19.17 -10.07
C ARG A 362 -10.95 -20.42 -9.62
N GLY A 363 -11.61 -21.58 -9.67
CA GLY A 363 -10.96 -22.87 -9.47
C GLY A 363 -11.86 -23.95 -8.84
N PRO A 364 -11.48 -25.23 -8.96
CA PRO A 364 -12.15 -26.34 -8.28
C PRO A 364 -12.20 -26.09 -6.77
N ALA A 365 -13.28 -26.53 -6.11
CA ALA A 365 -13.45 -26.36 -4.68
C ALA A 365 -12.21 -26.88 -3.91
N PRO A 366 -11.61 -26.09 -3.01
CA PRO A 366 -10.46 -26.55 -2.23
C PRO A 366 -10.86 -27.80 -1.43
N LYS A 367 -10.02 -28.84 -1.48
CA LYS A 367 -10.18 -30.02 -0.62
C LYS A 367 -10.26 -29.56 0.84
N PRO A 368 -11.19 -30.11 1.64
CA PRO A 368 -11.37 -29.71 3.02
C PRO A 368 -10.06 -29.92 3.78
N ARG A 369 -9.42 -28.83 4.19
CA ARG A 369 -8.29 -28.89 5.11
C ARG A 369 -8.84 -29.14 6.50
N THR A 370 -8.27 -30.14 7.18
CA THR A 370 -8.48 -30.43 8.60
C THR A 370 -8.38 -29.12 9.39
N ARG A 371 -9.45 -28.80 10.14
CA ARG A 371 -9.59 -27.55 10.90
C ARG A 371 -8.41 -27.37 11.86
N GLY A 372 -7.40 -26.62 11.44
CA GLY A 372 -6.42 -26.05 12.34
C GLY A 372 -7.10 -24.99 13.20
N ARG A 373 -6.85 -25.07 14.51
CA ARG A 373 -7.13 -24.11 15.59
C ARG A 373 -7.80 -22.81 15.12
N ALA A 374 -9.06 -22.61 15.51
CA ALA A 374 -9.78 -21.37 15.26
C ALA A 374 -8.94 -20.18 15.73
N ALA A 375 -8.43 -19.40 14.77
CA ALA A 375 -7.87 -18.11 15.08
C ALA A 375 -9.00 -17.31 15.73
N THR A 376 -8.79 -16.83 16.95
CA THR A 376 -9.60 -15.78 17.56
C THR A 376 -9.72 -14.68 16.52
N THR A 377 -10.89 -14.60 15.91
CA THR A 377 -11.17 -13.62 14.86
C THR A 377 -11.36 -12.33 15.61
N GLU A 378 -10.29 -11.54 15.71
CA GLU A 378 -10.35 -10.19 16.24
C GLU A 378 -11.48 -9.46 15.51
N GLU A 379 -12.41 -8.91 16.27
CA GLU A 379 -13.62 -8.31 15.72
C GLU A 379 -13.23 -7.12 14.84
N GLU A 380 -13.48 -7.23 13.53
CA GLU A 380 -13.09 -6.18 12.60
C GLU A 380 -13.89 -4.89 12.86
N PRO A 381 -13.23 -3.72 12.85
CA PRO A 381 -13.90 -2.46 13.04
C PRO A 381 -14.89 -2.19 11.88
N PRO A 382 -16.02 -1.52 12.16
CA PRO A 382 -17.00 -1.18 11.14
C PRO A 382 -16.38 -0.41 9.96
N GLY A 383 -16.57 -0.91 8.74
CA GLY A 383 -16.06 -0.26 7.53
C GLY A 383 -14.58 -0.50 7.23
N SER A 384 -13.93 -1.50 7.83
CA SER A 384 -12.54 -1.90 7.56
C SER A 384 -12.17 -1.92 6.07
N ASN A 385 -12.97 -2.60 5.25
CA ASN A 385 -12.75 -2.71 3.79
C ASN A 385 -12.95 -1.39 3.04
N LEU A 386 -13.86 -0.52 3.51
CA LEU A 386 -14.08 0.81 2.91
C LEU A 386 -12.87 1.70 3.13
N VAL A 387 -12.30 1.68 4.33
CA VAL A 387 -11.11 2.46 4.66
C VAL A 387 -9.87 1.93 3.98
N ALA A 388 -9.72 0.61 3.85
CA ALA A 388 -8.65 0.01 3.06
C ALA A 388 -8.68 0.46 1.59
N LEU A 389 -9.87 0.55 0.98
CA LEU A 389 -10.05 1.14 -0.34
C LEU A 389 -9.67 2.62 -0.36
N ALA A 390 -10.20 3.40 0.58
CA ALA A 390 -9.98 4.85 0.64
C ALA A 390 -8.50 5.21 0.82
N ASP A 391 -7.79 4.53 1.73
CA ASP A 391 -6.37 4.74 1.96
C ASP A 391 -5.53 4.40 0.72
N ALA A 392 -5.82 3.29 0.04
CA ALA A 392 -5.13 2.92 -1.20
C ALA A 392 -5.34 3.96 -2.32
N LEU A 393 -6.58 4.42 -2.50
CA LEU A 393 -6.91 5.45 -3.49
C LEU A 393 -6.22 6.78 -3.17
N ARG A 394 -6.28 7.21 -1.90
CA ARG A 394 -5.60 8.42 -1.45
C ARG A 394 -4.10 8.32 -1.68
N ASP A 395 -3.46 7.19 -1.36
CA ASP A 395 -2.01 7.04 -1.52
C ASP A 395 -1.59 7.09 -3.00
N HIS A 396 -2.45 6.62 -3.92
CA HIS A 396 -2.24 6.79 -5.36
C HIS A 396 -2.45 8.23 -5.84
N ALA A 397 -3.43 8.92 -5.28
CA ALA A 397 -3.80 10.27 -5.66
C ALA A 397 -2.95 11.36 -4.99
N ALA A 398 -2.28 11.03 -3.88
CA ALA A 398 -1.63 11.97 -2.98
C ALA A 398 -0.75 12.99 -3.70
N GLY A 399 -0.99 14.26 -3.39
CA GLY A 399 -0.27 15.39 -3.98
C GLY A 399 -0.30 15.41 -5.50
N GLY A 400 -1.32 14.84 -6.17
CA GLY A 400 -1.46 14.85 -7.63
C GLY A 400 -0.67 13.79 -8.37
N THR A 401 -0.14 12.79 -7.67
CA THR A 401 0.74 11.77 -8.25
C THR A 401 0.07 11.02 -9.40
N LEU A 402 -1.18 10.58 -9.22
CA LEU A 402 -1.93 9.89 -10.27
C LEU A 402 -2.25 10.81 -11.46
N LEU A 403 -2.65 12.07 -11.19
CA LEU A 403 -2.95 13.04 -12.23
C LEU A 403 -1.72 13.32 -13.11
N ARG A 404 -0.55 13.56 -12.51
CA ARG A 404 0.71 13.75 -13.25
C ARG A 404 1.17 12.51 -14.01
N ARG A 405 0.85 11.31 -13.51
CA ARG A 405 1.15 10.03 -14.21
C ARG A 405 0.34 9.88 -15.48
N LEU A 406 -0.95 10.22 -15.43
CA LEU A 406 -1.89 9.98 -16.52
C LEU A 406 -1.96 11.16 -17.51
N HIS A 407 -1.83 12.37 -17.00
CA HIS A 407 -1.96 13.63 -17.72
C HIS A 407 -0.71 14.50 -17.51
N PRO A 408 0.43 14.11 -18.08
CA PRO A 408 1.64 14.92 -17.99
C PRO A 408 1.40 16.28 -18.68
N ALA A 409 1.81 17.37 -18.02
CA ALA A 409 1.74 18.71 -18.60
C ALA A 409 2.48 18.72 -19.96
N THR A 410 1.77 19.15 -21.01
CA THR A 410 2.28 19.21 -22.39
C THR A 410 3.12 20.45 -22.66
#